data_AF-A0A1C5P4Z3-F1
#
_entry.id   AF-A0A1C5P4Z3-F1
#
_cell.length_a   1.000
_cell.length_b   1.000
_cell.length_c   1.000
_cell.angle_alpha   90.00
_cell.angle_beta   90.00
_cell.angle_gamma   90.00
#
_symmetry.space_group_name_H-M   'P 1'
#
loop_
_entity.id
_entity.type
_entity.pdbx_description
1 polymer ?
#
loop_
_entity_poly.entity_id
_entity_poly.type
_entity_poly.pdbx_seq_one_letter_code
_entity_poly.pdbx_strand_id
1 'polypeptide(L)'
;MYLSPFGVTPAKVSKIQEKFGPAAFMIVKEEPFRLCEVHGFGFLTVDQIAVKAKHFRADDPLRIKAAILHIMSEAEGEGHLYLKREDIIERVEF
;
A
#
# COMPACT_ATOMS: atom_id res chain seq x y z
N MET A 1 17.58 -8.51 6.51
CA MET A 1 16.98 -7.16 6.63
C MET A 1 15.90 -7.22 7.70
N TYR A 2 15.90 -6.33 8.69
CA TYR A 2 14.99 -6.42 9.86
C TYR A 2 13.92 -5.33 9.78
N LEU A 3 12.70 -5.70 9.35
CA LEU A 3 11.54 -4.80 9.23
C LEU A 3 10.46 -5.08 10.29
N SER A 4 10.78 -5.89 11.30
CA SER A 4 9.88 -6.22 12.42
C SER A 4 9.30 -5.00 13.16
N PRO A 5 10.01 -3.85 13.33
CA PRO A 5 9.43 -2.66 13.96
C PRO A 5 8.21 -2.10 13.22
N PHE A 6 8.14 -2.32 11.90
CA PHE A 6 7.03 -1.86 11.06
C PHE A 6 5.87 -2.86 11.00
N GLY A 7 5.90 -3.94 11.80
CA GLY A 7 4.88 -4.99 11.78
C GLY A 7 4.98 -5.94 10.58
N VAL A 8 6.13 -5.98 9.91
CA VAL A 8 6.36 -6.83 8.73
C VAL A 8 6.92 -8.18 9.18
N THR A 9 6.20 -9.26 8.87
CA THR A 9 6.65 -10.64 9.17
C THR A 9 7.84 -11.04 8.29
N PRO A 10 8.69 -11.99 8.71
CA PRO A 10 9.86 -12.42 7.92
C PRO A 10 9.52 -12.86 6.49
N ALA A 11 8.40 -13.57 6.32
CA ALA A 11 7.91 -13.97 5.00
C ALA A 11 7.55 -12.79 4.09
N LYS A 12 6.98 -11.72 4.66
CA LYS A 12 6.69 -10.47 3.95
C LYS A 12 7.99 -9.75 3.58
N VAL A 13 9.01 -9.74 4.44
CA VAL A 13 10.32 -9.14 4.13
C VAL A 13 10.96 -9.79 2.91
N SER A 14 10.92 -11.12 2.81
CA SER A 14 11.47 -11.83 1.64
C SER A 14 10.81 -11.39 0.33
N LYS A 15 9.47 -11.25 0.31
CA LYS A 15 8.75 -10.77 -0.88
C LYS A 15 9.11 -9.33 -1.27
N ILE A 16 9.27 -8.45 -0.28
CA ILE A 16 9.70 -7.05 -0.53
C ILE A 16 11.12 -7.04 -1.10
N GLN A 17 12.04 -7.83 -0.53
CA GLN A 17 13.40 -7.94 -1.04
C GLN A 17 13.46 -8.57 -2.42
N GLU A 18 12.61 -9.55 -2.73
CA GLU A 18 12.57 -10.15 -4.07
C GLU A 18 12.15 -9.13 -5.13
N LYS A 19 11.17 -8.26 -4.82
CA LYS A 19 10.69 -7.22 -5.74
C LYS A 19 11.63 -6.02 -5.86
N PHE A 20 12.12 -5.51 -4.74
CA PHE A 20 12.81 -4.21 -4.66
C PHE A 20 14.31 -4.33 -4.34
N GLY A 21 14.80 -5.53 -4.05
CA GLY A 21 16.21 -5.82 -3.79
C GLY A 21 16.79 -4.91 -2.71
N PRO A 22 17.91 -4.21 -2.99
CA PRO A 22 18.56 -3.32 -2.03
C PRO A 22 17.73 -2.08 -1.69
N ALA A 23 16.79 -1.67 -2.56
CA ALA A 23 15.92 -0.51 -2.34
C ALA A 23 14.77 -0.78 -1.37
N ALA A 24 14.56 -2.03 -0.96
CA ALA A 24 13.48 -2.43 -0.06
C ALA A 24 13.39 -1.57 1.21
N PHE A 25 14.53 -1.17 1.80
CA PHE A 25 14.54 -0.38 3.04
C PHE A 25 14.03 1.04 2.82
N MET A 26 14.55 1.66 1.75
CA MET A 26 14.17 2.98 1.30
C MET A 26 12.67 3.03 1.00
N ILE A 27 12.17 2.05 0.25
CA ILE A 27 10.75 1.99 -0.11
C ILE A 27 9.85 1.87 1.11
N VAL A 28 10.17 1.01 2.08
CA VAL A 28 9.35 0.89 3.31
C VAL A 28 9.33 2.19 4.12
N LYS A 29 10.42 2.97 4.07
CA LYS A 29 10.57 4.19 4.86
C LYS A 29 10.03 5.45 4.16
N GLU A 30 10.23 5.57 2.86
CA GLU A 30 9.94 6.79 2.08
C GLU A 30 8.74 6.64 1.16
N GLU A 31 8.53 5.46 0.59
CA GLU A 31 7.46 5.19 -0.38
C GLU A 31 6.66 3.92 -0.02
N PRO A 32 6.14 3.79 1.23
CA PRO A 32 5.56 2.53 1.72
C PRO A 32 4.42 2.03 0.83
N PHE A 33 3.66 2.93 0.21
CA PHE A 33 2.55 2.59 -0.67
C PHE A 33 2.94 1.83 -1.93
N ARG A 34 4.20 1.89 -2.37
CA ARG A 34 4.70 1.04 -3.48
C ARG A 34 4.70 -0.44 -3.13
N LEU A 35 4.65 -0.78 -1.84
CA LEU A 35 4.47 -2.17 -1.42
C LEU A 35 3.17 -2.78 -1.96
N CYS A 36 2.16 -1.96 -2.30
CA CYS A 36 0.93 -2.44 -2.93
C CYS A 36 1.16 -3.11 -4.30
N GLU A 37 2.30 -2.86 -4.96
CA GLU A 37 2.71 -3.52 -6.21
C GLU A 37 3.15 -4.98 -5.98
N VAL A 38 3.29 -5.42 -4.72
CA VAL A 38 3.74 -6.77 -4.36
C VAL A 38 2.54 -7.64 -4.01
N HIS A 39 2.44 -8.82 -4.63
CA HIS A 39 1.34 -9.74 -4.38
C HIS A 39 1.27 -10.19 -2.90
N GLY A 40 0.13 -9.90 -2.25
CA GLY A 40 -0.10 -10.14 -0.82
C GLY A 40 0.15 -8.93 0.09
N PHE A 41 0.44 -7.75 -0.49
CA PHE A 41 0.43 -6.47 0.21
C PHE A 41 -0.75 -5.64 -0.27
N GLY A 42 -1.91 -5.81 0.36
CA GLY A 42 -3.05 -4.91 0.13
C GLY A 42 -2.85 -3.56 0.81
N PHE A 43 -3.57 -2.55 0.36
CA PHE A 43 -3.51 -1.18 0.91
C PHE A 43 -3.66 -1.15 2.43
N LEU A 44 -4.64 -1.86 3.01
CA LEU A 44 -4.82 -1.91 4.47
C LEU A 44 -3.58 -2.38 5.24
N THR A 45 -2.85 -3.36 4.68
CA THR A 45 -1.60 -3.85 5.28
C THR A 45 -0.51 -2.79 5.18
N VAL A 46 -0.43 -2.14 4.03
CA VAL A 46 0.60 -1.14 3.73
C VAL A 46 0.35 0.17 4.48
N ASP A 47 -0.90 0.56 4.68
CA ASP A 47 -1.31 1.73 5.45
C ASP A 47 -0.88 1.60 6.91
N GLN A 48 -1.08 0.42 7.52
CA GLN A 48 -0.56 0.14 8.87
C GLN A 48 0.97 0.24 8.96
N ILE A 49 1.68 -0.20 7.91
CA ILE A 49 3.14 -0.07 7.83
C ILE A 49 3.52 1.41 7.70
N ALA A 50 2.84 2.18 6.85
CA ALA A 50 3.10 3.60 6.60
C ALA A 50 2.87 4.46 7.85
N VAL A 51 1.76 4.23 8.56
CA VAL A 51 1.45 4.91 9.84
C VAL A 51 2.55 4.63 10.87
N LYS A 52 2.98 3.37 11.01
CA LYS A 52 4.07 2.99 11.94
C LYS A 52 5.43 3.51 11.52
N ALA A 53 5.69 3.62 10.22
CA ALA A 53 7.00 4.01 9.71
C ALA A 53 7.28 5.50 9.90
N LYS A 54 6.31 6.35 9.60
CA LYS A 54 6.54 7.80 9.52
C LYS A 54 5.36 8.66 9.95
N HIS A 55 4.30 8.09 10.52
CA HIS A 55 3.05 8.81 10.78
C HIS A 55 2.55 9.53 9.52
N PHE A 56 2.46 8.79 8.40
CA PHE A 56 1.89 9.32 7.17
C PHE A 56 0.52 9.93 7.46
N ARG A 57 0.34 11.18 7.02
CA ARG A 57 -0.91 11.91 7.20
C ARG A 57 -1.95 11.43 6.19
N ALA A 58 -3.22 11.68 6.49
CA ALA A 58 -4.32 11.31 5.61
C ALA A 58 -4.31 12.08 4.28
N ASP A 59 -3.78 13.31 4.30
CA ASP A 59 -3.67 14.20 3.14
C ASP A 59 -2.44 13.92 2.26
N ASP A 60 -1.66 12.87 2.53
CA ASP A 60 -0.48 12.53 1.74
C ASP A 60 -0.88 12.03 0.34
N PRO A 61 -0.37 12.66 -0.75
CA PRO A 61 -0.70 12.26 -2.11
C PRO A 61 -0.40 10.80 -2.45
N LEU A 62 0.63 10.20 -1.84
CA LEU A 62 0.97 8.79 -2.05
C LEU A 62 -0.07 7.87 -1.39
N ARG A 63 -0.57 8.25 -0.20
CA ARG A 63 -1.65 7.52 0.48
C ARG A 63 -2.93 7.55 -0.33
N ILE A 64 -3.32 8.74 -0.82
CA ILE A 64 -4.52 8.93 -1.64
C ILE A 64 -4.43 8.10 -2.93
N LYS A 65 -3.30 8.16 -3.64
CA LYS A 65 -3.09 7.38 -4.86
C LYS A 65 -3.23 5.88 -4.59
N ALA A 66 -2.67 5.39 -3.48
CA ALA A 66 -2.74 3.98 -3.12
C ALA A 66 -4.14 3.54 -2.72
N ALA A 67 -4.90 4.40 -2.02
CA ALA A 67 -6.30 4.16 -1.70
C ALA A 67 -7.15 4.03 -2.96
N ILE A 68 -6.95 4.92 -3.94
CA ILE A 68 -7.66 4.85 -5.23
C ILE A 68 -7.33 3.55 -5.97
N LEU A 69 -6.05 3.18 -6.06
CA LEU A 69 -5.63 1.93 -6.71
C LEU A 69 -6.21 0.70 -6.01
N HIS A 70 -6.33 0.73 -4.68
CA HIS A 70 -6.97 -0.33 -3.93
C HIS A 70 -8.43 -0.51 -4.31
N ILE A 71 -9.20 0.57 -4.31
CA ILE A 71 -10.63 0.57 -4.66
C ILE A 71 -10.82 0.09 -6.11
N MET A 72 -9.94 0.52 -7.02
CA MET A 72 -9.97 0.04 -8.41
C MET A 72 -9.72 -1.47 -8.49
N SER A 73 -8.75 -1.99 -7.73
CA SER A 73 -8.46 -3.43 -7.70
C SER A 73 -9.58 -4.24 -7.06
N GLU A 74 -10.27 -3.71 -6.05
CA GLU A 74 -11.45 -4.34 -5.45
C GLU A 74 -12.61 -4.38 -6.45
N ALA A 75 -12.88 -3.26 -7.12
CA ALA A 75 -13.93 -3.19 -8.13
C ALA A 75 -13.66 -4.08 -9.34
N GLU A 76 -12.39 -4.23 -9.76
CA GLU A 76 -12.00 -5.20 -10.78
C GLU A 76 -12.35 -6.63 -10.34
N GLY A 77 -12.11 -6.97 -9.06
CA GLY A 77 -12.51 -8.25 -8.47
C GLY A 77 -14.03 -8.46 -8.40
N GLU A 78 -14.80 -7.38 -8.32
CA GLU A 78 -16.27 -7.37 -8.43
C GLU A 78 -16.78 -7.49 -9.88
N GLY A 79 -15.87 -7.43 -10.88
CA GLY A 79 -16.19 -7.52 -12.30
C GLY A 79 -16.43 -6.17 -12.99
N HIS A 80 -16.11 -5.05 -12.33
CA HIS A 80 -16.19 -3.72 -12.93
C HIS A 80 -15.00 -3.46 -13.87
N LEU A 81 -15.26 -2.95 -15.08
CA LEU A 81 -14.21 -2.48 -16.00
C LEU A 81 -13.78 -1.03 -15.73
N TYR A 82 -14.64 -0.24 -15.11
CA TYR A 82 -14.38 1.15 -14.76
C TYR A 82 -15.24 1.55 -13.56
N LEU A 83 -14.83 2.62 -12.89
CA LEU A 83 -15.61 3.29 -11.84
C LEU A 83 -15.80 4.76 -12.23
N LYS A 84 -16.92 5.36 -11.81
CA LYS A 84 -17.06 6.81 -11.94
C LYS A 84 -16.23 7.49 -10.85
N ARG A 85 -15.84 8.73 -11.11
CA ARG A 85 -15.09 9.53 -10.14
C ARG A 85 -15.85 9.68 -8.81
N GLU A 86 -17.16 9.86 -8.87
CA GLU A 86 -18.02 9.99 -7.68
C GLU A 86 -17.96 8.75 -6.81
N ASP A 87 -18.09 7.55 -7.40
CA ASP A 87 -18.00 6.26 -6.71
C ASP A 87 -16.63 6.08 -6.02
N ILE A 88 -15.55 6.52 -6.68
CA ILE A 88 -14.21 6.48 -6.09
C ILE A 88 -14.14 7.41 -4.88
N ILE A 89 -14.65 8.64 -4.98
CA ILE A 89 -14.59 9.61 -3.88
C ILE A 89 -15.38 9.11 -2.67
N GLU A 90 -16.58 8.54 -2.88
CA GLU A 90 -17.38 7.96 -1.79
C GLU A 90 -16.67 6.78 -1.10
N ARG A 91 -15.96 5.95 -1.86
CA ARG A 91 -15.23 4.79 -1.31
C ARG A 91 -13.88 5.15 -0.65
N VAL A 92 -13.33 6.35 -0.88
CA VAL A 92 -12.02 6.80 -0.35
C VAL A 92 -12.11 7.38 1.07
N GLU A 93 -13.29 7.50 1.69
CA GLU A 93 -13.42 8.05 3.05
C GLU A 93 -12.77 7.14 4.13
N PHE A 94 -11.49 7.40 4.46
CA PHE A 94 -10.71 6.74 5.52
C PHE A 94 -9.97 7.74 6.41
#